data_AF-A0A286E9R1-F1
#
_entry.id   AF-A0A286E9R1-F1
#
_cell.length_a   1.000
_cell.length_b   1.000
_cell.length_c   1.000
_cell.angle_alpha   90.00
_cell.angle_beta   90.00
_cell.angle_gamma   90.00
#
_symmetry.space_group_name_H-M   'P 1'
#
loop_
_entity.id
_entity.type
_entity.pdbx_description
1 polymer ?
#
loop_
_entity_poly.entity_id
_entity_poly.type
_entity_poly.pdbx_seq_one_letter_code
_entity_poly.pdbx_strand_id
1 'polypeptide(L)'
;MLRRDEDGFIVTYDPERASLDTAAVLARVLLSSEGVTVFEVILEGHDPDLTALYRAASKLLLDVEITSGPRITEPTVKVRSQEPTQATYFIPEGWELSDALDRLPAAFAGARPEVARHLKRIERAKRTSDGTMDRALDVVARLVLETDDPNGVYDEVLQLLHQIHTEQTTAAPTTSVA
;
A
#
# COMPACT_ATOMS: atom_id res chain seq x y z
N MET A 1 -20.07 -4.77 -11.06
CA MET A 1 -19.57 -4.78 -12.45
C MET A 1 -18.22 -4.05 -12.46
N LEU A 2 -17.16 -4.66 -13.01
CA LEU A 2 -15.83 -4.05 -13.11
C LEU A 2 -15.69 -3.37 -14.48
N ARG A 3 -15.29 -2.10 -14.50
CA ARG A 3 -15.06 -1.31 -15.72
C ARG A 3 -13.72 -0.61 -15.62
N ARG A 4 -12.97 -0.56 -16.71
CA ARG A 4 -11.75 0.27 -16.83
C ARG A 4 -12.13 1.70 -17.22
N ASP A 5 -11.47 2.66 -16.59
CA ASP A 5 -11.52 4.09 -16.88
C ASP A 5 -10.12 4.61 -17.23
N GLU A 6 -9.98 5.86 -17.67
CA GLU A 6 -8.68 6.43 -18.08
C GLU A 6 -7.62 6.34 -16.97
N ASP A 7 -8.04 6.62 -15.72
CA ASP A 7 -7.14 6.71 -14.56
C ASP A 7 -7.23 5.51 -13.59
N GLY A 8 -8.08 4.51 -13.87
CA GLY A 8 -8.25 3.40 -12.94
C GLY A 8 -9.33 2.37 -13.28
N PHE A 9 -9.83 1.70 -12.25
CA PHE A 9 -10.89 0.71 -12.34
C PHE A 9 -12.05 1.10 -11.44
N ILE A 10 -13.26 1.01 -11.98
CA ILE A 10 -14.51 1.30 -11.29
C ILE A 10 -15.23 -0.01 -11.02
N VAL A 11 -15.62 -0.22 -9.77
CA VAL A 11 -16.45 -1.35 -9.34
C VAL A 11 -17.71 -0.82 -8.68
N THR A 12 -18.85 -1.19 -9.23
CA THR A 12 -20.15 -1.01 -8.56
C THR A 12 -20.51 -2.30 -7.83
N TYR A 13 -20.92 -2.18 -6.56
CA TYR A 13 -21.41 -3.27 -5.73
C TYR A 13 -22.89 -3.07 -5.36
N ASP A 14 -23.54 -4.16 -4.99
CA ASP A 14 -24.92 -4.18 -4.50
C ASP A 14 -24.89 -4.42 -2.99
N PRO A 15 -25.26 -3.44 -2.15
CA PRO A 15 -25.20 -3.57 -0.69
C PRO A 15 -26.15 -4.64 -0.15
N GLU A 16 -27.17 -5.06 -0.90
CA GLU A 16 -28.04 -6.19 -0.51
C GLU A 16 -27.35 -7.54 -0.68
N ARG A 17 -26.29 -7.62 -1.49
CA ARG A 17 -25.58 -8.87 -1.83
C ARG A 17 -24.24 -9.03 -1.12
N ALA A 18 -23.56 -7.93 -0.83
CA ALA A 18 -22.27 -7.95 -0.15
C ALA A 18 -22.04 -6.65 0.61
N SER A 19 -21.36 -6.75 1.75
CA SER A 19 -20.85 -5.57 2.44
C SER A 19 -19.76 -4.88 1.61
N LEU A 20 -19.52 -3.61 1.93
CA LEU A 20 -18.50 -2.81 1.25
C LEU A 20 -17.09 -3.42 1.38
N ASP A 21 -16.72 -3.91 2.57
CA ASP A 21 -15.44 -4.59 2.84
C ASP A 21 -15.28 -5.82 1.95
N THR A 22 -16.32 -6.65 1.87
CA THR A 22 -16.32 -7.86 1.03
C THR A 22 -16.21 -7.50 -0.44
N ALA A 23 -16.94 -6.47 -0.90
CA ALA A 23 -16.84 -5.99 -2.28
C ALA A 23 -15.43 -5.47 -2.61
N ALA A 24 -14.80 -4.72 -1.70
CA ALA A 24 -13.45 -4.20 -1.87
C ALA A 24 -12.40 -5.32 -1.95
N VAL A 25 -12.47 -6.31 -1.06
CA VAL A 25 -11.59 -7.49 -1.07
C VAL A 25 -11.77 -8.28 -2.37
N LEU A 26 -13.01 -8.57 -2.77
CA LEU A 26 -13.29 -9.30 -4.01
C LEU A 26 -12.77 -8.56 -5.25
N ALA A 27 -12.90 -7.22 -5.28
CA ALA A 27 -12.35 -6.41 -6.36
C ALA A 27 -10.81 -6.52 -6.43
N ARG A 28 -10.13 -6.47 -5.28
CA ARG A 28 -8.66 -6.65 -5.21
C ARG A 28 -8.24 -8.04 -5.68
N VAL A 29 -8.92 -9.09 -5.24
CA VAL A 29 -8.63 -10.47 -5.65
C VAL A 29 -8.83 -10.65 -7.15
N LEU A 30 -9.95 -10.14 -7.71
CA LEU A 30 -10.22 -10.19 -9.14
C LEU A 30 -9.14 -9.47 -9.95
N LEU A 31 -8.77 -8.25 -9.57
CA LEU A 31 -7.73 -7.49 -10.25
C LEU A 31 -6.35 -8.15 -10.13
N SER A 32 -6.02 -8.68 -8.94
CA SER A 32 -4.77 -9.42 -8.71
C SER A 32 -4.68 -10.66 -9.60
N SER A 33 -5.80 -11.37 -9.82
CA SER A 33 -5.84 -12.53 -10.72
C SER A 33 -5.55 -12.19 -12.19
N GLU A 34 -5.73 -10.92 -12.57
CA GLU A 34 -5.39 -10.35 -13.88
C GLU A 34 -4.00 -9.68 -13.89
N GLY A 35 -3.21 -9.86 -12.83
CA GLY A 35 -1.88 -9.26 -12.68
C GLY A 35 -1.90 -7.76 -12.36
N VAL A 36 -3.02 -7.24 -11.83
CA VAL A 36 -3.18 -5.83 -11.46
C VAL A 36 -3.12 -5.65 -9.95
N THR A 37 -2.07 -4.99 -9.46
CA THR A 37 -1.95 -4.61 -8.04
C THR A 37 -2.73 -3.33 -7.74
N VAL A 38 -3.56 -3.36 -6.68
CA VAL A 38 -4.36 -2.21 -6.23
C VAL A 38 -3.67 -1.51 -5.07
N PHE A 39 -3.27 -0.26 -5.27
CA PHE A 39 -2.57 0.55 -4.26
C PHE A 39 -3.45 1.56 -3.53
N GLU A 40 -4.55 1.95 -4.16
CA GLU A 40 -5.45 2.95 -3.61
C GLU A 40 -6.89 2.56 -3.91
N VAL A 41 -7.73 2.62 -2.88
CA VAL A 41 -9.18 2.44 -3.00
C VAL A 41 -9.84 3.76 -2.61
N ILE A 42 -10.63 4.30 -3.52
CA ILE A 42 -11.36 5.56 -3.32
C ILE A 42 -12.86 5.22 -3.38
N LEU A 43 -13.59 5.64 -2.35
CA LEU A 43 -15.02 5.40 -2.25
C LEU A 43 -15.78 6.63 -2.72
N GLU A 44 -16.28 6.60 -3.95
CA GLU A 44 -17.10 7.70 -4.46
C GLU A 44 -18.52 7.63 -3.88
N GLY A 45 -19.09 8.79 -3.53
CA GLY A 45 -20.46 8.91 -3.01
C GLY A 45 -20.68 8.34 -1.60
N HIS A 46 -19.62 7.97 -0.90
CA HIS A 46 -19.67 7.51 0.49
C HIS A 46 -19.31 8.65 1.45
N ASP A 47 -19.51 8.39 2.75
CA ASP A 47 -19.10 9.29 3.81
C ASP A 47 -17.61 9.72 3.66
N PRO A 48 -17.26 11.02 3.85
CA PRO A 48 -15.90 11.50 3.67
C PRO A 48 -14.88 10.85 4.60
N ASP A 49 -15.24 10.56 5.85
CA ASP A 49 -14.35 9.96 6.83
C ASP A 49 -14.13 8.48 6.50
N LEU A 50 -15.19 7.77 6.08
CA LEU A 50 -15.08 6.42 5.52
C LEU A 50 -14.16 6.38 4.30
N THR A 51 -14.30 7.37 3.41
CA THR A 51 -13.47 7.49 2.21
C THR A 51 -12.00 7.75 2.56
N ALA A 52 -11.74 8.66 3.51
CA ALA A 52 -10.39 8.96 3.98
C ALA A 52 -9.74 7.73 4.64
N LEU A 53 -10.50 6.99 5.45
CA LEU A 53 -10.08 5.76 6.09
C LEU A 53 -9.67 4.68 5.08
N TYR A 54 -10.55 4.36 4.13
CA TYR A 54 -10.25 3.36 3.09
C TYR A 54 -9.05 3.77 2.23
N ARG A 55 -8.97 5.06 1.87
CA ARG A 55 -7.81 5.60 1.15
C ARG A 55 -6.52 5.43 1.96
N ALA A 56 -6.52 5.77 3.25
CA ALA A 56 -5.33 5.66 4.10
C ALA A 56 -4.91 4.19 4.32
N ALA A 57 -5.88 3.30 4.60
CA ALA A 57 -5.62 1.88 4.77
C ALA A 57 -5.09 1.22 3.50
N SER A 58 -5.65 1.55 2.33
CA SER A 58 -5.20 1.01 1.03
C SER A 58 -3.76 1.37 0.68
N LYS A 59 -3.30 2.59 1.00
CA LYS A 59 -1.89 3.00 0.83
C LYS A 59 -0.91 2.18 1.66
N LEU A 60 -1.39 1.51 2.70
CA LEU A 60 -0.62 0.58 3.54
C LEU A 60 -0.86 -0.90 3.16
N LEU A 61 -1.54 -1.15 2.03
CA LEU A 61 -1.99 -2.47 1.58
C LEU A 61 -2.82 -3.21 2.64
N LEU A 62 -3.68 -2.47 3.34
CA LEU A 62 -4.59 -3.02 4.33
C LEU A 62 -6.00 -3.15 3.74
N ASP A 63 -6.64 -4.28 3.98
CA ASP A 63 -8.09 -4.40 3.93
C ASP A 63 -8.71 -3.72 5.15
N VAL A 64 -9.97 -3.29 5.06
CA VAL A 64 -10.70 -2.68 6.16
C VAL A 64 -11.90 -3.56 6.47
N GLU A 65 -12.09 -3.91 7.74
CA GLU A 65 -13.26 -4.65 8.21
C GLU A 65 -13.84 -3.94 9.44
N ILE A 66 -15.11 -3.52 9.36
CA ILE A 66 -15.87 -3.00 10.50
C ILE A 66 -16.65 -4.18 11.08
N THR A 67 -16.38 -4.53 12.34
CA THR A 67 -16.87 -5.79 12.91
C THR A 67 -17.42 -5.62 14.32
N SER A 68 -18.48 -6.35 14.65
CA SER A 68 -19.11 -6.43 15.98
C SER A 68 -18.50 -7.51 16.89
N GLY A 69 -17.34 -8.05 16.49
CA GLY A 69 -16.72 -9.19 17.17
C GLY A 69 -16.27 -8.88 18.61
N PRO A 70 -16.54 -9.77 19.59
CA PRO A 70 -16.31 -9.51 21.03
C PRO A 70 -14.83 -9.43 21.45
N ARG A 71 -13.88 -9.59 20.51
CA ARG A 71 -12.44 -9.66 20.78
C ARG A 71 -11.67 -8.42 20.35
N ILE A 72 -12.31 -7.47 19.69
CA ILE A 72 -11.67 -6.25 19.20
C ILE A 72 -12.39 -5.08 19.84
N THR A 73 -11.79 -4.52 20.89
CA THR A 73 -12.34 -3.37 21.63
C THR A 73 -11.75 -2.04 21.15
N GLU A 74 -10.65 -2.11 20.39
CA GLU A 74 -9.94 -0.98 19.81
C GLU A 74 -9.49 -1.33 18.38
N PRO A 75 -9.37 -0.35 17.48
CA PRO A 75 -8.90 -0.58 16.13
C PRO A 75 -7.51 -1.22 16.07
N THR A 76 -7.36 -2.29 15.29
CA THR A 76 -6.12 -3.09 15.28
C THR A 76 -5.83 -3.66 13.91
N VAL A 77 -4.55 -3.78 13.56
CA VAL A 77 -4.11 -4.47 12.34
C VAL A 77 -3.75 -5.91 12.69
N LYS A 78 -4.27 -6.87 11.91
CA LYS A 78 -3.84 -8.28 11.97
C LYS A 78 -3.29 -8.70 10.63
N VAL A 79 -2.09 -9.29 10.66
CA VAL A 79 -1.42 -9.87 9.50
C VAL A 79 -1.84 -11.34 9.38
N ARG A 80 -2.36 -11.75 8.22
CA ARG A 80 -2.59 -13.17 7.94
C ARG A 80 -1.28 -13.78 7.45
N SER A 81 -0.77 -14.77 8.20
CA SER A 81 0.61 -15.29 8.12
C SER A 81 1.05 -15.90 6.78
N GLN A 82 0.19 -16.02 5.77
CA GLN A 82 0.54 -16.70 4.52
C GLN A 82 0.81 -15.75 3.35
N GLU A 83 0.35 -14.50 3.41
CA GLU A 83 0.61 -13.51 2.36
C GLU A 83 0.90 -12.12 2.97
N PRO A 84 2.08 -11.53 2.71
CA PRO A 84 2.45 -10.21 3.22
C PRO A 84 1.55 -9.09 2.73
N THR A 85 0.78 -9.28 1.66
CA THR A 85 -0.23 -8.34 1.18
C THR A 85 -1.59 -8.47 1.89
N GLN A 86 -1.77 -9.50 2.73
CA GLN A 86 -3.03 -9.77 3.43
C GLN A 86 -2.95 -9.36 4.90
N ALA A 87 -2.99 -8.06 5.15
CA ALA A 87 -3.30 -7.54 6.49
C ALA A 87 -4.62 -6.80 6.48
N THR A 88 -5.37 -6.96 7.57
CA THR A 88 -6.68 -6.35 7.73
C THR A 88 -6.65 -5.41 8.92
N TYR A 89 -7.13 -4.20 8.70
CA TYR A 89 -7.43 -3.24 9.74
C TYR A 89 -8.86 -3.45 10.22
N PHE A 90 -8.97 -3.99 11.44
CA PHE A 90 -10.25 -4.25 12.09
C PHE A 90 -10.65 -3.05 12.94
N ILE A 91 -11.87 -2.56 12.72
CA ILE A 91 -12.46 -1.45 13.47
C ILE A 91 -13.70 -1.99 14.19
N PRO A 92 -13.81 -1.83 15.52
CA PRO A 92 -15.02 -2.24 16.22
C PRO A 92 -16.22 -1.42 15.75
N GLU A 93 -17.37 -2.06 15.61
CA GLU A 93 -18.62 -1.37 15.30
C GLU A 93 -18.91 -0.26 16.32
N GLY A 94 -19.35 0.90 15.84
CA GLY A 94 -19.65 2.07 16.68
C GLY A 94 -18.45 2.94 17.05
N TRP A 95 -17.24 2.62 16.57
CA TRP A 95 -16.11 3.56 16.65
C TRP A 95 -16.24 4.70 15.65
N GLU A 96 -15.87 5.90 16.07
CA GLU A 96 -15.75 7.06 15.19
C GLU A 96 -14.67 6.81 14.13
N LEU A 97 -15.01 7.05 12.86
CA LEU A 97 -14.12 6.76 11.74
C LEU A 97 -12.89 7.67 11.73
N SER A 98 -13.02 8.91 12.19
CA SER A 98 -11.89 9.83 12.41
C SER A 98 -10.90 9.27 13.43
N ASP A 99 -11.40 8.74 14.54
CA ASP A 99 -10.57 8.16 15.59
C ASP A 99 -9.87 6.90 15.10
N ALA A 100 -10.56 6.06 14.31
CA ALA A 100 -9.94 4.91 13.66
C ALA A 100 -8.84 5.37 12.68
N LEU A 101 -9.10 6.37 11.85
CA LEU A 101 -8.11 6.94 10.93
C LEU A 101 -6.85 7.45 11.68
N ASP A 102 -7.02 8.14 12.79
CA ASP A 102 -5.92 8.63 13.62
C ASP A 102 -5.10 7.50 14.28
N ARG A 103 -5.73 6.36 14.56
CA ARG A 103 -5.08 5.19 15.18
C ARG A 103 -4.38 4.29 14.18
N LEU A 104 -4.74 4.36 12.90
CA LEU A 104 -4.21 3.50 11.84
C LEU A 104 -2.66 3.45 11.82
N PRO A 105 -1.91 4.57 11.88
CA PRO A 105 -0.45 4.50 11.84
C PRO A 105 0.15 3.72 13.02
N ALA A 106 -0.40 3.89 14.22
CA ALA A 106 0.06 3.21 15.42
C ALA A 106 -0.29 1.71 15.38
N ALA A 107 -1.51 1.37 14.95
CA ALA A 107 -1.94 0.00 14.79
C ALA A 107 -1.09 -0.74 13.74
N PHE A 108 -0.79 -0.09 12.61
CA PHE A 108 0.11 -0.63 11.59
C PHE A 108 1.52 -0.84 12.13
N ALA A 109 2.10 0.14 12.81
CA ALA A 109 3.45 0.02 13.39
C ALA A 109 3.53 -1.07 14.47
N GLY A 110 2.45 -1.30 15.22
CA GLY A 110 2.35 -2.40 16.18
C GLY A 110 2.36 -3.77 15.50
N ALA A 111 1.70 -3.91 14.35
CA ALA A 111 1.63 -5.15 13.59
C ALA A 111 2.88 -5.41 12.72
N ARG A 112 3.48 -4.37 12.15
CA ARG A 112 4.62 -4.45 11.21
C ARG A 112 5.70 -3.42 11.54
N PRO A 113 6.43 -3.59 12.66
CA PRO A 113 7.34 -2.57 13.16
C PRO A 113 8.52 -2.30 12.24
N GLU A 114 9.07 -3.32 11.55
CA GLU A 114 10.18 -3.13 10.62
C GLU A 114 9.75 -2.34 9.38
N VAL A 115 8.68 -2.76 8.70
CA VAL A 115 8.13 -2.03 7.55
C VAL A 115 7.80 -0.58 7.92
N ALA A 116 7.12 -0.34 9.04
CA ALA A 116 6.79 1.01 9.49
C ALA A 116 8.03 1.90 9.70
N ARG A 117 9.12 1.35 10.25
CA ARG A 117 10.39 2.08 10.41
C ARG A 117 10.99 2.47 9.06
N HIS A 118 10.98 1.55 8.09
CA HIS A 118 11.52 1.80 6.77
C HIS A 118 10.68 2.82 5.98
N LEU A 119 9.35 2.74 6.03
CA LEU A 119 8.46 3.74 5.41
C LEU A 119 8.71 5.14 5.98
N LYS A 120 8.87 5.26 7.31
CA LYS A 120 9.19 6.54 7.96
C LYS A 120 10.55 7.08 7.52
N ARG A 121 11.54 6.21 7.29
CA ARG A 121 12.85 6.60 6.75
C ARG A 121 12.74 7.11 5.32
N ILE A 122 11.96 6.42 4.48
CA ILE A 122 11.70 6.83 3.10
C ILE A 122 10.99 8.18 3.06
N GLU A 123 9.96 8.38 3.87
CA GLU A 123 9.24 9.66 3.95
C GLU A 123 10.16 10.81 4.36
N ARG A 124 11.07 10.57 5.32
CA ARG A 124 12.10 11.54 5.68
C ARG A 124 13.03 11.86 4.52
N ALA A 125 13.45 10.84 3.76
CA ALA A 125 14.31 11.03 2.60
C ALA A 125 13.64 11.88 1.51
N LYS A 126 12.33 11.68 1.26
CA LYS A 126 11.54 12.50 0.32
C LYS A 126 11.61 13.98 0.69
N ARG A 127 11.34 14.30 1.96
CA ARG A 127 11.40 15.69 2.49
C ARG A 127 12.77 16.35 2.35
N THR A 128 13.85 15.57 2.24
CA THR A 128 15.22 16.08 2.07
C THR A 128 15.71 16.08 0.63
N SER A 129 14.96 15.53 -0.32
CA SER A 129 15.39 15.31 -1.72
C SER A 129 14.91 16.39 -2.70
N ASP A 130 14.28 17.46 -2.20
CA ASP A 130 13.64 18.51 -3.00
C ASP A 130 12.73 17.98 -4.13
N GLY A 131 12.12 16.80 -3.93
CA GLY A 131 11.24 16.14 -4.89
C GLY A 131 11.94 15.34 -5.99
N THR A 132 13.26 15.44 -6.14
CA THR A 132 14.01 14.80 -7.24
C THR A 132 13.93 13.27 -7.19
N MET A 133 13.88 12.70 -5.97
CA MET A 133 13.87 11.25 -5.76
C MET A 133 12.49 10.71 -5.39
N ASP A 134 11.46 11.54 -5.32
CA ASP A 134 10.16 11.17 -4.76
C ASP A 134 9.56 9.96 -5.47
N ARG A 135 9.60 9.94 -6.81
CA ARG A 135 9.08 8.81 -7.58
C ARG A 135 9.83 7.51 -7.31
N ALA A 136 11.16 7.56 -7.20
CA ALA A 136 11.97 6.38 -6.91
C ALA A 136 11.69 5.89 -5.48
N LEU A 137 11.61 6.81 -4.52
CA LEU A 137 11.29 6.52 -3.13
C LEU A 137 9.87 5.95 -2.97
N ASP A 138 8.90 6.40 -3.77
CA ASP A 138 7.55 5.84 -3.80
C ASP A 138 7.52 4.39 -4.35
N VAL A 139 8.33 4.09 -5.37
CA VAL A 139 8.52 2.72 -5.86
C VAL A 139 9.14 1.83 -4.78
N VAL A 140 10.16 2.32 -4.09
CA VAL A 140 10.80 1.57 -3.00
C VAL A 140 9.81 1.32 -1.86
N ALA A 141 9.07 2.34 -1.41
CA ALA A 141 8.06 2.20 -0.37
C ALA A 141 7.00 1.15 -0.72
N ARG A 142 6.57 1.15 -1.99
CA ARG A 142 5.64 0.15 -2.52
C ARG A 142 6.20 -1.26 -2.45
N LEU A 143 7.41 -1.48 -2.95
CA LEU A 143 8.05 -2.80 -2.91
C LEU A 143 8.18 -3.32 -1.49
N VAL A 144 8.56 -2.45 -0.54
CA VAL A 144 8.63 -2.81 0.89
C VAL A 144 7.27 -3.29 1.44
N LEU A 145 6.17 -2.65 1.03
CA LEU A 145 4.83 -3.04 1.44
C LEU A 145 4.40 -4.37 0.80
N GLU A 146 4.73 -4.58 -0.47
CA GLU A 146 4.36 -5.79 -1.22
C GLU A 146 5.11 -7.03 -0.75
N THR A 147 6.40 -6.90 -0.46
CA THR A 147 7.25 -8.04 -0.06
C THR A 147 7.24 -8.30 1.43
N ASP A 148 6.90 -7.29 2.24
CA ASP A 148 7.13 -7.27 3.70
C ASP A 148 8.61 -7.53 4.07
N ASP A 149 9.53 -7.32 3.12
CA ASP A 149 10.97 -7.49 3.27
C ASP A 149 11.70 -6.19 2.87
N PRO A 150 11.82 -5.23 3.80
CA PRO A 150 12.50 -3.97 3.52
C PRO A 150 13.98 -4.13 3.15
N ASN A 151 14.65 -5.14 3.68
CA ASN A 151 16.09 -5.32 3.48
C ASN A 151 16.36 -5.94 2.11
N GLY A 152 15.62 -7.00 1.74
CA GLY A 152 15.73 -7.59 0.40
C GLY A 152 15.42 -6.58 -0.71
N VAL A 153 14.43 -5.69 -0.51
CA VAL A 153 14.15 -4.59 -1.46
C VAL A 153 15.35 -3.65 -1.62
N TYR A 154 15.99 -3.26 -0.51
CA TYR A 154 17.17 -2.37 -0.60
C TYR A 154 18.36 -3.05 -1.27
N ASP A 155 18.61 -4.32 -0.97
CA ASP A 155 19.69 -5.10 -1.57
C ASP A 155 19.50 -5.21 -3.09
N GLU A 156 18.30 -5.53 -3.54
CA GLU A 156 17.97 -5.64 -4.96
C GLU A 156 18.09 -4.30 -5.69
N VAL A 157 17.62 -3.21 -5.08
CA VAL A 157 17.75 -1.85 -5.65
C VAL A 157 19.22 -1.45 -5.77
N LEU A 158 20.05 -1.74 -4.75
CA LEU A 158 21.49 -1.47 -4.80
C LEU A 158 22.17 -2.29 -5.91
N GLN A 159 21.81 -3.56 -6.06
CA GLN A 159 22.33 -4.42 -7.12
C GLN A 159 21.99 -3.88 -8.52
N LEU A 160 20.75 -3.45 -8.75
CA LEU A 160 20.33 -2.83 -10.01
C LEU A 160 21.09 -1.54 -10.31
N LEU A 161 21.30 -0.68 -9.31
CA LEU A 161 22.09 0.55 -9.48
C LEU A 161 23.55 0.25 -9.83
N HIS A 162 24.16 -0.75 -9.19
CA HIS A 162 25.51 -1.18 -9.55
C HIS A 162 25.57 -1.71 -10.98
N GLN A 163 24.61 -2.54 -11.39
CA GLN A 163 24.55 -3.07 -12.75
C GLN A 163 24.47 -1.92 -13.79
N ILE A 164 23.55 -0.99 -13.62
CA ILE A 164 23.39 0.17 -14.52
C ILE A 164 24.69 0.97 -14.60
N HIS A 165 25.36 1.21 -13.47
CA HIS A 165 26.62 1.94 -13.45
C HIS A 165 27.74 1.21 -14.20
N THR A 166 27.85 -0.11 -14.02
CA THR A 166 28.85 -0.92 -14.75
C THR A 166 28.58 -0.95 -16.25
N GLU A 167 27.31 -1.04 -16.67
CA GLU A 167 26.93 -1.04 -18.08
C GLU A 167 27.20 0.32 -18.74
N GLN A 168 26.89 1.44 -18.07
CA GLN A 168 27.20 2.79 -18.56
C GLN A 168 28.71 3.05 -18.66
N THR A 169 29.50 2.52 -17.72
CA THR A 169 30.97 2.65 -17.73
C THR A 169 31.59 1.81 -18.85
N THR A 170 31.00 0.65 -19.17
CA THR A 170 31.49 -0.25 -20.22
C THR A 170 31.05 0.20 -21.63
N ALA A 171 29.91 0.90 -21.74
CA ALA A 171 29.37 1.44 -22.99
C ALA A 171 30.04 2.73 -23.47
N ALA A 172 31.11 3.20 -22.82
CA ALA A 172 31.91 4.33 -23.27
C ALA A 172 33.20 3.90 -24.01
N PRO A 173 33.19 3.62 -25.32
CA PRO A 173 34.40 3.56 -26.12
C PRO A 173 34.72 4.93 -26.74
N THR A 174 35.92 5.42 -26.42
CA THR A 174 36.84 6.21 -27.27
C THR A 174 36.24 6.92 -28.50
N THR A 175 35.80 8.17 -28.35
CA THR A 175 36.04 9.17 -29.41
C THR A 175 37.54 9.47 -29.46
N SER A 176 38.28 8.55 -30.09
CA SER A 176 39.63 8.84 -30.58
C SER A 176 39.48 9.80 -31.76
N VAL A 177 40.05 10.99 -31.58
CA VAL A 177 40.30 11.97 -32.64
C VAL A 177 41.13 11.31 -33.74
N ALA A 178 40.67 11.41 -34.98
CA ALA A 178 41.48 11.31 -36.19
C ALA A 178 40.88 12.25 -37.25
#